data_AF-A0A1R3KPQ6-F1
#
_entry.id   AF-A0A1R3KPQ6-F1
#
_cell.length_a   1.000
_cell.length_b   1.000
_cell.length_c   1.000
_cell.angle_alpha   90.00
_cell.angle_beta   90.00
_cell.angle_gamma   90.00
#
_symmetry.space_group_name_H-M   'P 1'
#
loop_
_entity.id
_entity.type
_entity.pdbx_description
1 polymer ?
#
loop_
_entity_poly.entity_id
_entity_poly.type
_entity_poly.pdbx_seq_one_letter_code
_entity_poly.pdbx_strand_id
1 'polypeptide(L)' 'MATKQPNTGLFVGLNKGHVVTRKELAPRPSNRKGKTSKSPLSF' A
#
# COMPACT_ATOMS: atom_id res chain seq x y z
N MET A 1 0.32 -1.73 -7.05
CA MET A 1 0.17 -0.63 -6.07
C MET A 1 1.44 0.19 -6.21
N ALA A 2 1.36 1.52 -6.31
CA ALA A 2 2.57 2.33 -6.38
C ALA A 2 3.41 2.10 -5.11
N THR A 3 4.69 1.82 -5.27
CA THR A 3 5.63 1.65 -4.15
C THR A 3 5.72 2.98 -3.41
N LYS A 4 5.44 2.98 -2.11
CA LYS A 4 5.47 4.22 -1.30
C LYS A 4 6.91 4.72 -1.24
N GLN A 5 7.13 5.98 -1.65
CA GLN A 5 8.45 6.60 -1.63
C GLN A 5 9.08 6.54 -0.23
N PRO A 6 10.43 6.38 -0.14
CA PRO A 6 11.14 6.30 1.12
C PRO A 6 11.01 7.61 1.90
N ASN A 7 11.12 7.51 3.23
CA ASN A 7 11.12 8.70 4.06
C ASN A 7 12.45 9.46 3.94
N THR A 8 12.40 10.78 4.08
CA THR A 8 13.56 11.69 3.90
C THR A 8 14.34 11.96 5.18
N GLY A 9 13.90 11.45 6.34
CA GLY A 9 14.54 11.75 7.62
C GLY A 9 14.24 13.15 8.17
N LEU A 10 13.46 13.95 7.43
CA LEU A 10 13.05 15.29 7.83
C LEU A 10 11.91 15.23 8.84
N PHE A 11 11.86 16.20 9.76
CA PHE A 11 10.75 16.35 10.72
C PHE A 11 9.49 16.94 10.08
N VAL A 12 9.65 17.75 9.03
CA VAL A 12 8.58 18.44 8.29
C VAL A 12 8.71 18.20 6.78
N GLY A 13 7.65 18.51 6.01
CA GLY A 13 7.62 18.32 4.56
C GLY A 13 7.09 16.95 4.10
N LEU A 14 7.19 16.69 2.79
CA LEU A 14 6.74 15.44 2.17
C LEU A 14 7.69 14.28 2.51
N ASN A 15 7.14 13.06 2.61
CA ASN A 15 7.86 11.85 2.98
C ASN A 15 8.67 11.99 4.29
N LYS A 16 8.19 12.80 5.23
CA LYS A 16 8.82 13.01 6.54
C LYS A 16 8.86 11.74 7.41
N GLY A 17 9.68 11.82 8.46
CA GLY A 17 9.83 10.79 9.48
C GLY A 17 11.11 9.96 9.30
N HIS A 18 11.34 9.06 10.24
CA HIS A 18 12.56 8.25 10.30
C HIS A 18 12.75 7.40 9.04
N VAL A 19 13.99 7.32 8.57
CA VAL A 19 14.39 6.51 7.42
C VAL A 19 14.48 5.06 7.90
N VAL A 20 13.54 4.23 7.47
CA VAL A 20 13.51 2.80 7.77
C VAL A 20 13.49 2.05 6.44
N THR A 21 14.28 0.98 6.35
CA THR A 21 14.16 -0.01 5.27
C THR A 21 12.80 -0.70 5.37
N ARG A 22 11.86 -0.30 4.51
CA ARG A 22 10.52 -0.87 4.49
C ARG A 22 10.54 -2.25 3.81
N LYS A 23 10.07 -3.27 4.52
CA LYS A 23 9.80 -4.59 3.96
C LYS A 23 8.45 -4.55 3.24
N GLU A 24 8.39 -5.05 2.01
CA GLU A 24 7.11 -5.23 1.33
C GLU A 24 6.32 -6.35 2.02
N LEU A 25 5.13 -6.00 2.53
CA LEU A 25 4.22 -6.94 3.14
C LEU A 25 3.32 -7.55 2.08
N ALA A 26 3.07 -8.85 2.21
CA ALA A 26 2.09 -9.53 1.38
C ALA A 26 0.71 -8.85 1.49
N PRO A 27 -0.03 -8.70 0.38
CA PRO A 27 -1.33 -8.04 0.40
C PRO A 27 -2.33 -8.84 1.25
N ARG A 28 -2.97 -8.15 2.20
CA ARG A 28 -4.02 -8.76 3.03
C ARG A 28 -5.25 -9.10 2.19
N PRO A 29 -5.99 -10.19 2.50
CA PRO A 29 -7.24 -10.52 1.82
C PRO A 29 -8.26 -9.37 1.83
N SER A 30 -8.30 -8.57 2.90
CA SER A 30 -9.14 -7.37 3.01
C SER A 30 -8.88 -6.34 1.90
N ASN A 31 -7.64 -6.25 1.38
CA ASN A 31 -7.26 -5.32 0.31
C ASN A 31 -7.87 -5.72 -1.05
N ARG A 32 -8.57 -6.86 -1.13
CA ARG A 32 -9.36 -7.27 -2.31
C ARG A 32 -10.80 -6.74 -2.26
N LYS A 33 -11.27 -6.20 -1.13
CA LYS A 33 -12.61 -5.59 -1.04
C LYS A 33 -12.76 -4.45 -2.05
N GLY A 34 -13.90 -4.40 -2.74
CA GLY A 34 -14.20 -3.38 -3.76
C GLY A 34 -13.51 -3.58 -5.11
N LYS A 35 -12.67 -4.62 -5.27
CA LYS A 35 -12.21 -5.05 -6.60
C LYS A 35 -13.31 -5.90 -7.23
N THR A 36 -13.69 -5.58 -8.47
CA THR A 36 -14.65 -6.39 -9.21
C THR A 36 -14.04 -7.77 -9.44
N SER A 37 -14.69 -8.81 -8.90
CA SER A 37 -14.44 -10.18 -9.38
C SER A 37 -14.96 -10.25 -10.81
N LYS A 38 -14.18 -10.80 -11.74
CA LYS A 38 -14.70 -11.16 -13.06
C LYS A 38 -15.86 -12.15 -12.82
N SER A 39 -17.09 -11.67 -12.99
CA SER A 39 -18.38 -12.28 -12.63
C SER A 39 -18.58 -12.61 -11.13
N PRO A 40 -19.44 -11.88 -10.38
CA PRO A 40 -20.35 -12.62 -9.49
C PRO A 40 -21.15 -13.57 -10.39
N LEU A 41 -21.18 -14.85 -10.06
CA LEU A 41 -21.92 -15.87 -10.78
C LEU A 41 -23.31 -15.33 -11.16
N SER A 42 -23.54 -15.15 -12.46
CA SER A 42 -24.88 -15.06 -13.02
C SER A 42 -25.52 -16.43 -12.84
N PHE A 43 -26.64 -16.46 -12.12
CA PHE A 43 -27.55 -17.62 -12.10
C PHE A 43 -28.07 -17.91 -13.51
#